data_AF-A0A6A4NNM0-F1
#
_entry.id   AF-A0A6A4NNM0-F1
#
_cell.length_a   1.000
_cell.length_b   1.000
_cell.length_c   1.000
_cell.angle_alpha   90.00
_cell.angle_beta   90.00
_cell.angle_gamma   90.00
#
_symmetry.space_group_name_H-M   'P 1'
#
loop_
_entity.id
_entity.type
_entity.pdbx_description
1 polymer ?
#
loop_
_entity_poly.entity_id
_entity_poly.type
_entity_poly.pdbx_seq_one_letter_code
_entity_poly.pdbx_strand_id
1 'polypeptide(L)'
;MHYAGDLGQTEWTKSTLDHINKSNYDMLLLPGDLAYSYIFQILWDSFGHLVDPLASRRPWMVTQGNHEVEKIPLLHREPFTAYNARWRMPYEESGSDSNLYYSFDVAGVHVIMLGSYTDFGRESKQYKWLAWDLKKVNRKKTPWLVVLVHAPWYNSNAHHQGESESVDMKASMEDLLYQFRVDVIFGGHVHAYERFTRVYKDKHDKCGPIYITIGDGGNVEGLATEYIDPKPKISLFREANFGHGTLEVFNATHALWNWHKNDNDEAITSDSVWLTNLSLKSDCHV
;
A
#
# COMPACT_ATOMS: atom_id res chain seq x y z
N MET A 1 13.25 1.72 0.52
CA MET A 1 11.92 2.34 0.34
C MET A 1 11.19 2.32 1.67
N HIS A 2 10.50 3.40 2.04
CA HIS A 2 9.65 3.45 3.23
C HIS A 2 8.17 3.31 2.87
N TYR A 3 7.37 2.86 3.84
CA TYR A 3 5.93 2.64 3.69
C TYR A 3 5.19 3.15 4.92
N ALA A 4 4.11 3.90 4.69
CA ALA A 4 3.14 4.28 5.70
C ALA A 4 1.80 4.59 5.01
N GLY A 5 0.70 4.00 5.48
CA GLY A 5 -0.65 4.33 5.03
C GLY A 5 -1.40 5.15 6.07
N ASP A 6 -2.50 5.77 5.67
CA ASP A 6 -3.53 6.21 6.64
C ASP A 6 -2.95 7.21 7.66
N LEU A 7 -2.19 8.18 7.14
CA LEU A 7 -1.38 9.10 7.92
C LEU A 7 -2.25 10.08 8.70
N GLY A 8 -3.14 10.82 8.02
CA GLY A 8 -3.85 11.95 8.62
C GLY A 8 -2.90 13.06 9.07
N GLN A 9 -3.25 13.75 10.16
CA GLN A 9 -2.50 14.92 10.63
C GLN A 9 -2.58 15.11 12.15
N THR A 10 -2.25 14.06 12.89
CA THR A 10 -2.22 14.05 14.35
C THR A 10 -0.79 14.09 14.89
N GLU A 11 -0.63 14.14 16.21
CA GLU A 11 0.69 13.96 16.86
C GLU A 11 1.26 12.54 16.62
N TRP A 12 0.42 11.54 16.38
CA TRP A 12 0.88 10.20 16.00
C TRP A 12 1.42 10.19 14.58
N THR A 13 0.76 10.89 13.65
CA THR A 13 1.30 11.11 12.29
C THR A 13 2.67 11.77 12.36
N LYS A 14 2.81 12.82 13.17
CA LYS A 14 4.07 13.51 13.36
C LYS A 14 5.15 12.57 13.92
N SER A 15 4.81 11.73 14.90
CA SER A 15 5.71 10.68 15.41
C SER A 15 6.16 9.73 14.29
N THR A 16 5.24 9.21 13.47
CA THR A 16 5.54 8.37 12.31
C THR A 16 6.50 9.06 11.34
N LEU A 17 6.24 10.33 11.00
CA LEU A 17 7.09 11.11 10.10
C LEU A 17 8.47 11.43 10.71
N ASP A 18 8.54 11.70 12.01
CA ASP A 18 9.80 11.93 12.72
C ASP A 18 10.66 10.66 12.75
N HIS A 19 10.04 9.48 12.93
CA HIS A 19 10.70 8.18 12.81
C HIS A 19 11.24 7.95 11.40
N ILE A 20 10.43 8.18 10.36
CA ILE A 20 10.85 8.09 8.96
C ILE A 20 12.02 9.05 8.68
N ASN A 21 11.96 10.28 9.17
CA ASN A 21 12.99 11.30 8.94
C ASN A 21 14.34 11.00 9.62
N LYS A 22 14.33 10.19 10.69
CA LYS A 22 15.56 9.71 11.35
C LYS A 22 16.28 8.63 10.53
N SER A 23 15.59 8.00 9.58
CA SER A 23 16.16 7.00 8.68
C SER A 23 16.72 7.63 7.40
N ASN A 24 17.70 6.97 6.77
CA ASN A 24 18.14 7.35 5.43
C ASN A 24 17.31 6.59 4.39
N TYR A 25 16.26 7.24 3.88
CA TYR A 25 15.36 6.65 2.88
C TYR A 25 15.42 7.37 1.52
N ASP A 26 15.12 6.62 0.46
CA ASP A 26 15.13 7.11 -0.92
C ASP A 26 13.77 7.63 -1.39
N MET A 27 12.68 7.01 -0.93
CA MET A 27 11.30 7.38 -1.25
C MET A 27 10.31 6.81 -0.24
N LEU A 28 9.12 7.43 -0.16
CA LEU A 28 8.00 6.97 0.66
C LEU A 28 6.85 6.52 -0.24
N LEU A 29 6.30 5.33 0.03
CA LEU A 29 5.12 4.78 -0.65
C LEU A 29 3.94 4.78 0.32
N LEU A 30 2.79 5.28 -0.12
CA LEU A 30 1.61 5.40 0.73
C LEU A 30 0.38 4.75 0.08
N PRO A 31 -0.20 3.72 0.71
CA PRO A 31 -1.41 3.06 0.23
C PRO A 31 -2.69 3.85 0.55
N GLY A 32 -2.75 5.15 0.28
CA GLY A 32 -3.97 5.97 0.43
C GLY A 32 -4.26 6.53 1.82
N ASP A 33 -5.38 7.24 1.92
CA ASP A 33 -5.87 7.96 3.09
C ASP A 33 -4.85 8.94 3.65
N LEU A 34 -4.69 10.05 2.92
CA LEU A 34 -3.60 10.98 3.11
C LEU A 34 -3.91 11.97 4.23
N ALA A 35 -4.85 12.88 3.98
CA ALA A 35 -5.06 14.06 4.81
C ALA A 35 -6.17 13.91 5.85
N TYR A 36 -7.09 12.96 5.66
CA TYR A 36 -8.33 12.86 6.44
C TYR A 36 -9.06 14.21 6.49
N SER A 37 -9.27 14.82 5.32
CA SER A 37 -9.82 16.18 5.23
C SER A 37 -11.31 16.24 5.56
N TYR A 38 -12.03 15.12 5.42
CA TYR A 38 -13.49 15.03 5.59
C TYR A 38 -14.20 16.21 4.92
N ILE A 39 -13.91 16.47 3.64
CA ILE A 39 -14.42 17.57 2.81
C ILE A 39 -14.01 19.00 3.24
N PHE A 40 -13.35 19.19 4.38
CA PHE A 40 -12.79 20.49 4.80
C PHE A 40 -11.46 20.74 4.11
N GLN A 41 -11.49 21.37 2.93
CA GLN A 41 -10.31 21.52 2.06
C GLN A 41 -9.09 22.20 2.70
N ILE A 42 -9.28 23.02 3.75
CA ILE A 42 -8.16 23.62 4.51
C ILE A 42 -7.28 22.55 5.17
N LEU A 43 -7.84 21.37 5.47
CA LEU A 43 -7.12 20.25 6.05
C LEU A 43 -6.15 19.60 5.06
N TRP A 44 -6.38 19.74 3.75
CA TRP A 44 -5.36 19.38 2.75
C TRP A 44 -4.17 20.34 2.76
N ASP A 45 -4.41 21.63 3.02
CA ASP A 45 -3.33 22.63 3.08
C ASP A 45 -2.48 22.44 4.34
N SER A 46 -3.10 22.18 5.49
CA SER A 46 -2.36 21.86 6.72
C SER A 46 -1.61 20.54 6.61
N PHE A 47 -2.20 19.50 6.01
CA PHE A 47 -1.49 18.26 5.71
C PHE A 47 -0.29 18.50 4.79
N GLY A 48 -0.46 19.30 3.74
CA GLY A 48 0.64 19.70 2.86
C GLY A 48 1.80 20.36 3.61
N HIS A 49 1.50 21.30 4.51
CA HIS A 49 2.52 21.92 5.36
C HIS A 49 3.18 20.95 6.34
N LEU A 50 2.42 19.98 6.88
CA LEU A 50 2.95 18.95 7.78
C LEU A 50 3.97 18.05 7.08
N VAL A 51 3.70 17.64 5.84
CA VAL A 51 4.54 16.69 5.10
C VAL A 51 5.66 17.36 4.27
N ASP A 52 5.55 18.65 3.99
CA ASP A 52 6.51 19.43 3.17
C ASP A 52 7.99 19.20 3.56
N PRO A 53 8.39 19.16 4.85
CA PRO A 53 9.79 18.95 5.21
C PRO A 53 10.39 17.62 4.71
N LEU A 54 9.56 16.60 4.49
CA LEU A 54 9.97 15.29 3.98
C LEU A 54 9.68 15.19 2.47
N ALA A 55 8.46 15.52 2.05
CA ALA A 55 7.99 15.38 0.67
C ALA A 55 8.74 16.28 -0.33
N SER A 56 9.27 17.43 0.12
CA SER A 56 10.10 18.30 -0.73
C SER A 56 11.51 17.75 -0.99
N ARG A 57 11.97 16.73 -0.25
CA ARG A 57 13.34 16.19 -0.30
C ARG A 57 13.45 14.81 -0.92
N ARG A 58 12.38 14.02 -0.84
CA ARG A 58 12.31 12.63 -1.33
C ARG A 58 10.95 12.41 -2.00
N PRO A 59 10.89 11.65 -3.11
CA PRO A 59 9.62 11.35 -3.76
C PRO A 59 8.65 10.63 -2.83
N TRP A 60 7.40 11.09 -2.84
CA TRP A 60 6.27 10.42 -2.22
C TRP A 60 5.37 9.89 -3.34
N MET A 61 5.20 8.58 -3.40
CA MET A 61 4.29 7.94 -4.36
C MET A 61 3.07 7.46 -3.60
N VAL A 62 1.92 8.03 -3.94
CA VAL A 62 0.66 7.81 -3.23
C VAL A 62 -0.35 7.14 -4.16
N THR A 63 -1.18 6.24 -3.64
CA THR A 63 -2.48 5.93 -4.25
C THR A 63 -3.58 6.62 -3.45
N GLN A 64 -4.83 6.45 -3.88
CA GLN A 64 -6.01 6.96 -3.21
C GLN A 64 -6.57 5.95 -2.20
N GLY A 65 -7.20 6.43 -1.14
CA GLY A 65 -8.08 5.66 -0.25
C GLY A 65 -9.51 6.22 -0.25
N ASN A 66 -10.38 5.74 0.66
CA ASN A 66 -11.77 6.18 0.72
C ASN A 66 -11.86 7.64 1.16
N HIS A 67 -10.91 8.14 1.95
CA HIS A 67 -10.91 9.52 2.41
C HIS A 67 -10.61 10.52 1.29
N GLU A 68 -10.03 10.07 0.17
CA GLU A 68 -9.82 10.92 -1.02
C GLU A 68 -11.06 11.00 -1.93
N VAL A 69 -12.09 10.17 -1.72
CA VAL A 69 -13.29 10.16 -2.58
C VAL A 69 -14.02 11.51 -2.55
N GLU A 70 -14.14 12.13 -1.37
CA GLU A 70 -14.63 13.52 -1.14
C GLU A 70 -15.81 13.99 -2.01
N LYS A 71 -16.85 13.15 -2.17
CA LYS A 71 -18.09 13.55 -2.85
C LYS A 71 -19.02 14.29 -1.89
N ILE A 72 -19.47 15.48 -2.30
CA ILE A 72 -20.52 16.24 -1.61
C ILE A 72 -21.80 16.14 -2.46
N PRO A 73 -22.86 15.45 -1.99
CA PRO A 73 -24.12 15.35 -2.72
C PRO A 73 -24.62 16.73 -3.16
N LEU A 74 -24.98 16.84 -4.44
CA LEU A 74 -25.51 18.06 -5.08
C LEU A 74 -24.55 19.26 -5.22
N LEU A 75 -23.45 19.33 -4.46
CA LEU A 75 -22.49 20.45 -4.50
C LEU A 75 -21.20 20.11 -5.25
N HIS A 76 -20.69 18.89 -5.10
CA HIS A 76 -19.47 18.43 -5.74
C HIS A 76 -19.50 16.91 -5.93
N ARG A 77 -19.87 16.44 -7.13
CA ARG A 77 -20.12 15.01 -7.40
C ARG A 77 -18.90 14.27 -7.96
N GLU A 78 -17.89 15.01 -8.39
CA GLU A 78 -16.66 14.45 -8.95
C GLU A 78 -15.75 13.95 -7.82
N PRO A 79 -15.42 12.65 -7.75
CA PRO A 79 -14.53 12.16 -6.71
C PRO A 79 -13.08 12.53 -6.96
N PHE A 80 -12.25 12.44 -5.92
CA PHE A 80 -10.80 12.57 -6.02
C PHE A 80 -10.31 13.92 -6.55
N THR A 81 -11.15 14.95 -6.60
CA THR A 81 -10.77 16.27 -7.13
C THR A 81 -9.58 16.86 -6.38
N ALA A 82 -9.59 16.82 -5.04
CA ALA A 82 -8.50 17.32 -4.21
C ALA A 82 -7.22 16.50 -4.38
N TYR A 83 -7.33 15.16 -4.36
CA TYR A 83 -6.23 14.23 -4.60
C TYR A 83 -5.55 14.51 -5.95
N ASN A 84 -6.33 14.52 -7.05
CA ASN A 84 -5.82 14.73 -8.40
C ASN A 84 -5.21 16.13 -8.61
N ALA A 85 -5.72 17.15 -7.92
CA ALA A 85 -5.19 18.50 -8.02
C ALA A 85 -3.86 18.67 -7.26
N ARG A 86 -3.68 17.97 -6.14
CA ARG A 86 -2.56 18.16 -5.21
C ARG A 86 -1.43 17.16 -5.37
N TRP A 87 -1.75 15.92 -5.78
CA TRP A 87 -0.81 14.80 -5.86
C TRP A 87 -0.73 14.28 -7.28
N ARG A 88 0.30 14.70 -8.03
CA ARG A 88 0.51 14.31 -9.43
C ARG A 88 1.44 13.10 -9.52
N MET A 89 0.90 11.98 -9.93
CA MET A 89 1.62 10.71 -10.07
C MET A 89 1.96 10.44 -11.55
N PRO A 90 2.96 9.59 -11.85
CA PRO A 90 3.44 9.36 -13.22
C PRO A 90 2.54 8.41 -14.03
N TYR A 91 1.24 8.69 -14.05
CA TYR A 91 0.26 7.79 -14.66
C TYR A 91 0.38 7.76 -16.19
N GLU A 92 0.62 8.92 -16.82
CA GLU A 92 0.81 9.02 -18.28
C GLU A 92 2.07 8.26 -18.72
N GLU A 93 3.17 8.40 -17.99
CA GLU A 93 4.44 7.70 -18.24
C GLU A 93 4.31 6.19 -18.07
N SER A 94 3.41 5.75 -17.17
CA SER A 94 3.09 4.33 -16.98
C SER A 94 2.13 3.77 -18.04
N GLY A 95 1.58 4.62 -18.92
CA GLY A 95 0.57 4.25 -19.92
C GLY A 95 -0.84 4.07 -19.34
N SER A 96 -1.09 4.59 -18.14
CA SER A 96 -2.40 4.68 -17.54
C SER A 96 -3.12 5.95 -18.01
N ASP A 97 -4.45 5.95 -17.99
CA ASP A 97 -5.29 7.12 -18.26
C ASP A 97 -5.83 7.78 -16.99
N SER A 98 -5.33 7.36 -15.81
CA SER A 98 -5.83 7.82 -14.52
C SER A 98 -4.72 7.96 -13.49
N ASN A 99 -4.70 9.09 -12.78
CA ASN A 99 -3.81 9.33 -11.64
C ASN A 99 -4.08 8.39 -10.44
N LEU A 100 -5.18 7.63 -10.47
CA LEU A 100 -5.58 6.70 -9.40
C LEU A 100 -4.92 5.32 -9.49
N TYR A 101 -4.32 4.97 -10.64
CA TYR A 101 -3.58 3.73 -10.83
C TYR A 101 -2.45 3.93 -11.84
N TYR A 102 -1.24 3.53 -11.48
CA TYR A 102 -0.03 3.78 -12.28
C TYR A 102 1.11 2.86 -11.84
N SER A 103 2.20 2.84 -12.59
CA SER A 103 3.39 2.07 -12.25
C SER A 103 4.68 2.85 -12.51
N PHE A 104 5.77 2.43 -11.89
CA PHE A 104 7.10 3.00 -12.12
C PHE A 104 8.20 2.00 -11.76
N ASP A 105 9.38 2.19 -12.36
CA ASP A 105 10.57 1.40 -12.06
C ASP A 105 11.52 2.19 -11.15
N VAL A 106 12.03 1.55 -10.09
CA VAL A 106 13.04 2.13 -9.20
C VAL A 106 14.01 1.05 -8.71
N ALA A 107 15.31 1.24 -8.93
CA ALA A 107 16.38 0.40 -8.38
C ALA A 107 16.17 -1.13 -8.50
N GLY A 108 15.65 -1.62 -9.64
CA GLY A 108 15.39 -3.05 -9.86
C GLY A 108 14.05 -3.56 -9.31
N VAL A 109 13.15 -2.63 -8.96
CA VAL A 109 11.78 -2.90 -8.52
C VAL A 109 10.83 -2.24 -9.51
N HIS A 110 9.84 -3.00 -9.98
CA HIS A 110 8.68 -2.45 -10.66
C HIS A 110 7.55 -2.35 -9.64
N VAL A 111 7.09 -1.13 -9.38
CA VAL A 111 6.05 -0.82 -8.40
C VAL A 111 4.76 -0.48 -9.14
N ILE A 112 3.67 -1.11 -8.73
CA ILE A 112 2.32 -0.91 -9.29
C ILE A 112 1.43 -0.36 -8.18
N MET A 113 0.82 0.79 -8.43
CA MET A 113 -0.13 1.46 -7.55
C MET A 113 -1.52 1.21 -8.14
N LEU A 114 -2.38 0.50 -7.41
CA LEU A 114 -3.75 0.21 -7.82
C LEU A 114 -4.75 1.09 -7.07
N GLY A 115 -5.86 1.40 -7.74
CA GLY A 115 -6.96 2.18 -7.21
C GLY A 115 -8.10 1.29 -6.74
N SER A 116 -8.24 1.13 -5.42
CA SER A 116 -9.33 0.37 -4.78
C SER A 116 -10.72 0.98 -4.99
N TYR A 117 -10.85 2.32 -5.08
CA TYR A 117 -12.16 3.01 -5.20
C TYR A 117 -12.43 3.57 -6.60
N THR A 118 -11.84 2.95 -7.62
CA THR A 118 -12.22 3.13 -9.03
C THR A 118 -12.59 1.76 -9.60
N ASP A 119 -13.22 1.72 -10.78
CA ASP A 119 -13.60 0.45 -11.41
C ASP A 119 -12.37 -0.47 -11.57
N PHE A 120 -12.48 -1.66 -10.98
CA PHE A 120 -11.45 -2.72 -10.95
C PHE A 120 -11.98 -4.03 -11.54
N GLY A 121 -13.21 -4.06 -12.08
CA GLY A 121 -13.75 -5.25 -12.71
C GLY A 121 -12.88 -5.70 -13.90
N ARG A 122 -12.98 -6.96 -14.32
CA ARG A 122 -12.14 -7.51 -15.42
C ARG A 122 -12.28 -6.76 -16.75
N GLU A 123 -13.41 -6.08 -16.94
CA GLU A 123 -13.67 -5.23 -18.12
C GLU A 123 -13.26 -3.76 -17.95
N SER A 124 -12.87 -3.36 -16.74
CA SER A 124 -12.45 -2.00 -16.41
C SER A 124 -11.18 -1.61 -17.16
N LYS A 125 -10.97 -0.29 -17.29
CA LYS A 125 -9.73 0.26 -17.84
C LYS A 125 -8.53 -0.09 -16.96
N GLN A 126 -8.68 0.00 -15.64
CA GLN A 126 -7.63 -0.36 -14.68
C GLN A 126 -7.17 -1.80 -14.86
N TYR A 127 -8.09 -2.77 -14.94
CA TYR A 127 -7.72 -4.18 -15.10
C TYR A 127 -6.99 -4.43 -16.42
N LYS A 128 -7.49 -3.83 -17.52
CA LYS A 128 -6.88 -3.94 -18.85
C LYS A 128 -5.49 -3.32 -18.88
N TRP A 129 -5.31 -2.15 -18.24
CA TRP A 129 -4.02 -1.50 -18.05
C TRP A 129 -3.07 -2.38 -17.23
N LEU A 130 -3.50 -2.90 -16.06
CA LEU A 130 -2.71 -3.78 -15.21
C LEU A 130 -2.22 -5.02 -15.96
N ALA A 131 -3.10 -5.67 -16.73
CA ALA A 131 -2.73 -6.83 -17.53
C ALA A 131 -1.72 -6.50 -18.64
N TRP A 132 -1.77 -5.30 -19.20
CA TRP A 132 -0.78 -4.81 -20.17
C TRP A 132 0.55 -4.46 -19.49
N ASP A 133 0.48 -3.78 -18.34
CA ASP A 133 1.60 -3.33 -17.54
C ASP A 133 2.44 -4.52 -17.03
N LEU A 134 1.80 -5.55 -16.48
CA LEU A 134 2.47 -6.77 -16.05
C LEU A 134 3.16 -7.52 -17.20
N LYS A 135 2.57 -7.51 -18.41
CA LYS A 135 3.15 -8.17 -19.60
C LYS A 135 4.41 -7.49 -20.11
N LYS A 136 4.57 -6.17 -19.91
CA LYS A 136 5.77 -5.44 -20.34
C LYS A 136 6.95 -5.58 -19.37
N VAL A 137 6.71 -6.03 -18.13
CA VAL A 137 7.76 -6.13 -17.11
C VAL A 137 8.88 -7.06 -17.57
N ASN A 138 10.10 -6.53 -17.62
CA ASN A 138 11.30 -7.31 -17.84
C ASN A 138 11.95 -7.66 -16.50
N ARG A 139 11.68 -8.87 -15.99
CA ARG A 139 12.22 -9.37 -14.71
C ARG A 139 13.75 -9.48 -14.65
N LYS A 140 14.47 -9.32 -15.77
CA LYS A 140 15.95 -9.18 -15.75
C LYS A 140 16.40 -7.76 -15.37
N LYS A 141 15.57 -6.75 -15.65
CA LYS A 141 15.81 -5.35 -15.29
C LYS A 141 15.18 -4.99 -13.95
N THR A 142 13.95 -5.43 -13.73
CA THR A 142 13.19 -5.26 -12.50
C THR A 142 12.78 -6.61 -11.93
N PRO A 143 13.70 -7.32 -11.23
CA PRO A 143 13.39 -8.62 -10.64
C PRO A 143 12.19 -8.58 -9.70
N TRP A 144 12.04 -7.50 -8.94
CA TRP A 144 10.99 -7.37 -7.92
C TRP A 144 9.72 -6.76 -8.49
N LEU A 145 8.58 -7.37 -8.16
CA LEU A 145 7.25 -6.83 -8.38
C LEU A 145 6.59 -6.50 -7.06
N VAL A 146 6.31 -5.22 -6.83
CA VAL A 146 5.63 -4.72 -5.64
C VAL A 146 4.31 -4.09 -6.06
N VAL A 147 3.22 -4.43 -5.38
CA VAL A 147 1.91 -3.82 -5.62
C VAL A 147 1.44 -3.11 -4.36
N LEU A 148 0.81 -1.96 -4.52
CA LEU A 148 0.09 -1.26 -3.46
C LEU A 148 -1.39 -1.17 -3.83
N VAL A 149 -2.24 -1.51 -2.88
CA VAL A 149 -3.69 -1.28 -2.86
C VAL A 149 -4.01 -0.49 -1.60
N HIS A 150 -5.16 0.18 -1.54
CA HIS A 150 -5.57 0.78 -0.27
C HIS A 150 -6.29 -0.27 0.59
N ALA A 151 -7.39 -0.84 0.11
CA ALA A 151 -8.16 -1.85 0.83
C ALA A 151 -7.45 -3.23 0.80
N PRO A 152 -7.05 -3.81 1.95
CA PRO A 152 -6.28 -5.04 2.00
C PRO A 152 -7.15 -6.28 1.69
N TRP A 153 -6.68 -7.11 0.76
CA TRP A 153 -7.38 -8.33 0.32
C TRP A 153 -7.39 -9.48 1.35
N TYR A 154 -6.40 -9.46 2.23
CA TYR A 154 -6.29 -10.35 3.38
C TYR A 154 -6.20 -9.48 4.62
N ASN A 155 -7.12 -9.68 5.55
CA ASN A 155 -7.27 -8.90 6.76
C ASN A 155 -7.90 -9.79 7.84
N SER A 156 -7.25 -9.95 9.00
CA SER A 156 -7.82 -10.66 10.15
C SER A 156 -8.26 -9.75 11.30
N ASN A 157 -8.22 -8.44 11.09
CA ASN A 157 -8.87 -7.45 11.95
C ASN A 157 -10.39 -7.51 11.79
N ALA A 158 -11.15 -7.21 12.84
CA ALA A 158 -12.62 -7.19 12.79
C ALA A 158 -13.16 -6.02 11.94
N HIS A 159 -12.39 -4.94 11.79
CA HIS A 159 -12.72 -3.80 10.95
C HIS A 159 -12.55 -4.14 9.46
N HIS A 160 -13.35 -3.48 8.60
CA HIS A 160 -13.28 -3.57 7.13
C HIS A 160 -13.46 -4.97 6.54
N GLN A 161 -14.26 -5.81 7.21
CA GLN A 161 -14.62 -7.14 6.72
C GLN A 161 -15.76 -7.05 5.68
N GLY A 162 -15.60 -7.76 4.57
CA GLY A 162 -16.66 -7.91 3.56
C GLY A 162 -16.86 -6.72 2.61
N GLU A 163 -15.99 -5.71 2.63
CA GLU A 163 -16.04 -4.57 1.72
C GLU A 163 -15.71 -4.99 0.27
N SER A 164 -16.41 -4.39 -0.69
CA SER A 164 -16.28 -4.69 -2.13
C SER A 164 -14.84 -4.47 -2.62
N GLU A 165 -14.22 -3.39 -2.17
CA GLU A 165 -12.86 -2.97 -2.49
C GLU A 165 -11.79 -3.97 -2.02
N SER A 166 -12.14 -4.81 -1.03
CA SER A 166 -11.30 -5.92 -0.56
C SER A 166 -11.70 -7.24 -1.23
N VAL A 167 -12.98 -7.61 -1.16
CA VAL A 167 -13.49 -8.93 -1.60
C VAL A 167 -13.56 -9.04 -3.11
N ASP A 168 -14.22 -8.09 -3.77
CA ASP A 168 -14.48 -8.15 -5.20
C ASP A 168 -13.22 -7.76 -6.01
N MET A 169 -12.41 -6.85 -5.48
CA MET A 169 -11.11 -6.52 -6.07
C MET A 169 -10.15 -7.73 -6.02
N LYS A 170 -10.06 -8.43 -4.88
CA LYS A 170 -9.32 -9.71 -4.78
C LYS A 170 -9.85 -10.72 -5.80
N ALA A 171 -11.17 -10.90 -5.87
CA ALA A 171 -11.80 -11.82 -6.83
C ALA A 171 -11.49 -11.47 -8.30
N SER A 172 -11.38 -10.18 -8.62
CA SER A 172 -11.04 -9.71 -9.97
C SER A 172 -9.57 -9.93 -10.31
N MET A 173 -8.66 -9.54 -9.41
CA MET A 173 -7.24 -9.30 -9.74
C MET A 173 -6.25 -10.31 -9.14
N GLU A 174 -6.61 -11.09 -8.12
CA GLU A 174 -5.67 -12.00 -7.43
C GLU A 174 -5.02 -13.01 -8.38
N ASP A 175 -5.80 -13.62 -9.27
CA ASP A 175 -5.28 -14.59 -10.25
C ASP A 175 -4.24 -13.94 -11.18
N LEU A 176 -4.50 -12.70 -11.61
CA LEU A 176 -3.60 -11.99 -12.50
C LEU A 176 -2.27 -11.68 -11.79
N LEU A 177 -2.32 -11.16 -10.57
CA LEU A 177 -1.09 -10.87 -9.80
C LEU A 177 -0.31 -12.14 -9.45
N TYR A 178 -1.01 -13.24 -9.14
CA TYR A 178 -0.40 -14.55 -8.91
C TYR A 178 0.30 -15.09 -10.17
N GLN A 179 -0.37 -15.05 -11.32
CA GLN A 179 0.20 -15.51 -12.61
C GLN A 179 1.50 -14.78 -12.97
N PHE A 180 1.59 -13.49 -12.66
CA PHE A 180 2.79 -12.68 -12.89
C PHE A 180 3.80 -12.73 -11.74
N ARG A 181 3.54 -13.54 -10.70
CA ARG A 181 4.42 -13.74 -9.55
C ARG A 181 4.82 -12.43 -8.88
N VAL A 182 3.81 -11.65 -8.49
CA VAL A 182 4.00 -10.48 -7.61
C VAL A 182 4.64 -10.94 -6.31
N ASP A 183 5.68 -10.25 -5.87
CA ASP A 183 6.49 -10.68 -4.73
C ASP A 183 5.82 -10.34 -3.39
N VAL A 184 5.30 -9.10 -3.29
CA VAL A 184 4.65 -8.54 -2.10
C VAL A 184 3.58 -7.52 -2.49
N ILE A 185 2.48 -7.50 -1.72
CA ILE A 185 1.36 -6.57 -1.85
C ILE A 185 1.19 -5.84 -0.53
N PHE A 186 1.17 -4.51 -0.57
CA PHE A 186 0.92 -3.65 0.58
C PHE A 186 -0.50 -3.07 0.53
N GLY A 187 -1.19 -3.09 1.66
CA GLY A 187 -2.49 -2.47 1.90
C GLY A 187 -2.40 -1.41 3.00
N GLY A 188 -3.31 -0.44 3.00
CA GLY A 188 -3.56 0.50 4.11
C GLY A 188 -4.88 0.16 4.80
N HIS A 189 -5.73 1.18 5.00
CA HIS A 189 -7.15 1.14 5.36
C HIS A 189 -7.45 0.64 6.77
N VAL A 190 -6.97 -0.54 7.12
CA VAL A 190 -7.10 -1.10 8.46
C VAL A 190 -6.02 -0.46 9.34
N HIS A 191 -6.44 0.25 10.39
CA HIS A 191 -5.55 1.00 11.28
C HIS A 191 -4.76 0.12 12.26
N ALA A 192 -4.01 -0.82 11.72
CA ALA A 192 -3.12 -1.73 12.41
C ALA A 192 -2.09 -2.31 11.43
N TYR A 193 -1.05 -2.93 11.96
CA TYR A 193 -0.09 -3.69 11.18
C TYR A 193 -0.49 -5.18 11.12
N GLU A 194 -0.42 -5.78 9.94
CA GLU A 194 -0.58 -7.22 9.78
C GLU A 194 0.28 -7.76 8.64
N ARG A 195 0.99 -8.86 8.87
CA ARG A 195 1.75 -9.58 7.86
C ARG A 195 1.28 -11.02 7.73
N PHE A 196 0.91 -11.37 6.51
CA PHE A 196 0.56 -12.72 6.13
C PHE A 196 1.79 -13.51 5.67
N THR A 197 1.63 -14.82 5.59
CA THR A 197 2.55 -15.68 4.85
C THR A 197 2.40 -15.42 3.33
N ARG A 198 3.04 -16.25 2.50
CA ARG A 198 2.71 -16.29 1.07
C ARG A 198 1.34 -16.94 0.90
N VAL A 199 0.39 -16.21 0.30
CA VAL A 199 -1.02 -16.63 0.24
C VAL A 199 -1.53 -16.58 -1.19
N TYR A 200 -2.36 -17.56 -1.55
CA TYR A 200 -3.18 -17.57 -2.74
C TYR A 200 -4.47 -18.35 -2.47
N LYS A 201 -5.62 -17.81 -2.85
CA LYS A 201 -6.95 -18.43 -2.63
C LYS A 201 -7.16 -18.87 -1.17
N ASP A 202 -6.87 -17.95 -0.25
CA ASP A 202 -7.06 -18.10 1.20
C ASP A 202 -6.24 -19.23 1.83
N LYS A 203 -5.21 -19.71 1.13
CA LYS A 203 -4.33 -20.80 1.58
C LYS A 203 -2.87 -20.37 1.49
N HIS A 204 -2.06 -20.92 2.39
CA HIS A 204 -0.62 -20.84 2.26
C HIS A 204 -0.18 -21.44 0.92
N ASP A 205 0.53 -20.66 0.13
CA ASP A 205 1.11 -21.06 -1.16
C ASP A 205 2.49 -20.43 -1.30
N LYS A 206 3.54 -21.24 -1.42
CA LYS A 206 4.94 -20.77 -1.51
C LYS A 206 5.23 -19.87 -2.73
N CYS A 207 4.32 -19.84 -3.70
CA CYS A 207 4.38 -19.07 -4.93
C CYS A 207 3.42 -17.87 -4.95
N GLY A 208 2.58 -17.72 -3.92
CA GLY A 208 1.75 -16.52 -3.74
C GLY A 208 2.57 -15.31 -3.27
N PRO A 209 2.07 -14.09 -3.46
CA PRO A 209 2.63 -12.90 -2.85
C PRO A 209 2.53 -12.96 -1.32
N ILE A 210 3.41 -12.21 -0.65
CA ILE A 210 3.22 -11.84 0.76
C ILE A 210 2.28 -10.64 0.80
N TYR A 211 1.31 -10.65 1.72
CA TYR A 211 0.42 -9.51 1.96
C TYR A 211 0.79 -8.83 3.27
N ILE A 212 0.85 -7.50 3.24
CA ILE A 212 1.19 -6.67 4.40
C ILE A 212 0.21 -5.50 4.47
N THR A 213 -0.47 -5.36 5.60
CA THR A 213 -1.28 -4.20 5.95
C THR A 213 -0.40 -3.24 6.76
N ILE A 214 -0.32 -1.98 6.33
CA ILE A 214 0.49 -0.89 6.90
C ILE A 214 -0.36 0.39 7.01
N GLY A 215 -1.62 0.25 7.44
CA GLY A 215 -2.57 1.37 7.60
C GLY A 215 -2.47 2.07 8.95
N ASP A 216 -1.35 1.93 9.63
CA ASP A 216 -1.10 2.35 11.00
C ASP A 216 -0.35 3.68 11.09
N GLY A 217 -0.57 4.60 10.15
CA GLY A 217 0.20 5.84 10.04
C GLY A 217 -0.06 6.90 11.12
N GLY A 218 -1.19 6.82 11.83
CA GLY A 218 -1.49 7.72 12.95
C GLY A 218 -2.65 8.68 12.72
N ASN A 219 -3.60 8.37 11.85
CA ASN A 219 -4.75 9.25 11.61
C ASN A 219 -5.66 9.42 12.84
N VAL A 220 -6.64 10.30 12.70
CA VAL A 220 -7.53 10.73 13.79
C VAL A 220 -8.53 9.66 14.25
N GLU A 221 -8.80 8.63 13.44
CA GLU A 221 -9.77 7.59 13.77
C GLU A 221 -9.22 6.56 14.76
N GLY A 222 -7.90 6.51 14.93
CA GLY A 222 -7.23 5.66 15.91
C GLY A 222 -7.03 4.23 15.46
N LEU A 223 -6.55 3.38 16.38
CA LEU A 223 -6.15 2.01 16.09
C LEU A 223 -7.33 1.04 16.02
N ALA A 224 -7.29 0.13 15.05
CA ALA A 224 -8.19 -1.02 14.94
C ALA A 224 -7.68 -2.17 15.84
N THR A 225 -8.19 -2.29 17.06
CA THR A 225 -7.64 -3.20 18.09
C THR A 225 -8.29 -4.59 18.15
N GLU A 226 -9.41 -4.79 17.46
CA GLU A 226 -10.17 -6.04 17.48
C GLU A 226 -9.75 -6.98 16.34
N TYR A 227 -9.54 -8.27 16.65
CA TYR A 227 -9.12 -9.27 15.67
C TYR A 227 -9.98 -10.51 15.72
N ILE A 228 -10.09 -11.19 14.58
CA ILE A 228 -10.71 -12.51 14.46
C ILE A 228 -9.92 -13.51 15.31
N ASP A 229 -10.62 -14.26 16.16
CA ASP A 229 -10.10 -15.32 17.02
C ASP A 229 -10.81 -16.66 16.74
N PRO A 230 -10.07 -17.78 16.56
CA PRO A 230 -8.60 -17.91 16.61
C PRO A 230 -7.88 -17.21 15.45
N LYS A 231 -6.64 -16.74 15.69
CA LYS A 231 -5.77 -16.16 14.64
C LYS A 231 -5.71 -17.08 13.41
N PRO A 232 -6.09 -16.63 12.20
CA PRO A 232 -5.97 -17.43 11.00
C PRO A 232 -4.52 -17.87 10.76
N LYS A 233 -4.32 -19.14 10.35
CA LYS A 233 -2.96 -19.70 10.16
C LYS A 233 -2.12 -18.95 9.13
N ILE A 234 -2.76 -18.26 8.19
CA ILE A 234 -2.09 -17.45 7.16
C ILE A 234 -1.60 -16.10 7.68
N SER A 235 -2.16 -15.59 8.79
CA SER A 235 -1.72 -14.36 9.47
C SER A 235 -0.55 -14.69 10.41
N LEU A 236 0.66 -14.30 10.03
CA LEU A 236 1.86 -14.62 10.81
C LEU A 236 2.05 -13.64 11.97
N PHE A 237 1.94 -12.34 11.69
CA PHE A 237 2.11 -11.27 12.67
C PHE A 237 0.97 -10.27 12.53
N ARG A 238 0.41 -9.79 13.64
CA ARG A 238 -0.62 -8.74 13.67
C ARG A 238 -0.52 -7.97 14.97
N GLU A 239 -0.51 -6.64 14.90
CA GLU A 239 -0.39 -5.76 16.06
C GLU A 239 -1.08 -4.42 15.78
N ALA A 240 -1.92 -3.97 16.71
CA ALA A 240 -2.51 -2.64 16.65
C ALA A 240 -1.57 -1.66 17.38
N ASN A 241 -0.67 -1.05 16.62
CA ASN A 241 0.20 0.03 17.05
C ASN A 241 0.46 0.94 15.85
N PHE A 242 0.75 2.22 16.08
CA PHE A 242 1.14 3.11 14.99
C PHE A 242 2.58 2.84 14.58
N GLY A 243 2.89 3.04 13.30
CA GLY A 243 4.19 2.66 12.79
C GLY A 243 4.42 2.98 11.32
N HIS A 244 5.54 2.46 10.84
CA HIS A 244 5.96 2.53 9.45
C HIS A 244 6.83 1.33 9.10
N GLY A 245 6.97 1.06 7.81
CA GLY A 245 7.74 -0.06 7.30
C GLY A 245 8.89 0.35 6.40
N THR A 246 9.89 -0.53 6.30
CA THR A 246 11.04 -0.38 5.40
C THR A 246 11.20 -1.63 4.54
N LEU A 247 11.36 -1.42 3.23
CA LEU A 247 11.78 -2.45 2.29
C LEU A 247 13.15 -2.11 1.73
N GLU A 248 14.14 -2.89 2.11
CA GLU A 248 15.51 -2.80 1.65
C GLU A 248 15.79 -3.91 0.63
N VAL A 249 15.88 -3.54 -0.66
CA VAL A 249 16.18 -4.49 -1.73
C VAL A 249 17.69 -4.58 -1.91
N PHE A 250 18.27 -5.72 -1.55
CA PHE A 250 19.73 -5.91 -1.61
C PHE A 250 20.20 -6.35 -3.00
N ASN A 251 19.42 -7.20 -3.66
CA ASN A 251 19.74 -7.74 -4.98
C ASN A 251 18.48 -8.36 -5.63
N ALA A 252 18.64 -9.02 -6.78
CA ALA A 252 17.56 -9.66 -7.52
C ALA A 252 16.82 -10.81 -6.76
N THR A 253 17.37 -11.28 -5.64
CA THR A 253 16.87 -12.45 -4.91
C THR A 253 16.37 -12.15 -3.51
N HIS A 254 17.00 -11.21 -2.79
CA HIS A 254 16.74 -10.93 -1.38
C HIS A 254 16.40 -9.47 -1.13
N ALA A 255 15.33 -9.26 -0.35
CA ALA A 255 14.95 -7.99 0.23
C ALA A 255 14.59 -8.19 1.70
N LEU A 256 14.83 -7.21 2.55
CA LEU A 256 14.45 -7.24 3.96
C LEU A 256 13.25 -6.30 4.15
N TRP A 257 12.19 -6.85 4.72
CA TRP A 257 11.07 -6.06 5.24
C TRP A 257 11.22 -5.91 6.76
N ASN A 258 11.11 -4.68 7.26
CA ASN A 258 10.99 -4.40 8.69
C ASN A 258 9.75 -3.53 8.94
N TRP A 259 9.04 -3.80 10.02
CA TRP A 259 8.03 -2.90 10.57
C TRP A 259 8.51 -2.34 11.91
N HIS A 260 8.39 -1.03 12.05
CA HIS A 260 8.82 -0.27 13.20
C HIS A 260 7.61 0.40 13.84
N LYS A 261 7.36 0.09 15.10
CA LYS A 261 6.30 0.74 15.87
C LYS A 261 6.80 2.06 16.47
N ASN A 262 5.87 2.97 16.72
CA ASN A 262 6.12 4.30 17.27
C ASN A 262 6.24 4.32 18.81
N ASP A 263 6.34 3.17 19.47
CA ASP A 263 6.60 3.10 20.92
C ASP A 263 8.01 3.65 21.20
N ASN A 264 8.06 4.92 21.65
CA ASN A 264 9.25 5.72 22.03
C ASN A 264 9.86 6.60 20.93
N ASP A 265 10.88 7.39 21.31
CA ASP A 265 11.64 8.27 20.41
C ASP A 265 12.52 7.51 19.39
N GLU A 266 12.62 6.18 19.50
CA GLU A 266 13.42 5.32 18.63
C GLU A 266 12.54 4.31 17.87
N ALA A 267 12.84 4.12 16.59
CA ALA A 267 12.14 3.17 15.73
C ALA A 267 12.55 1.72 16.07
N ILE A 268 11.80 1.05 16.94
CA ILE A 268 12.07 -0.34 17.32
C ILE A 268 11.46 -1.28 16.27
N THR A 269 12.30 -2.04 15.57
CA THR A 269 11.86 -3.12 14.68
C THR A 269 11.11 -4.18 15.49
N SER A 270 9.80 -4.28 15.27
CA SER A 270 8.92 -5.21 16.00
C SER A 270 8.56 -6.44 15.17
N ASP A 271 8.64 -6.33 13.85
CA ASP A 271 8.54 -7.45 12.93
C ASP A 271 9.54 -7.31 11.80
N SER A 272 10.11 -8.44 11.35
CA SER A 272 11.13 -8.47 10.30
C SER A 272 11.09 -9.78 9.53
N VAL A 273 11.24 -9.71 8.21
CA VAL A 273 11.28 -10.90 7.35
C VAL A 273 12.15 -10.69 6.11
N TRP A 274 12.95 -11.69 5.79
CA TRP A 274 13.63 -11.79 4.49
C TRP A 274 12.64 -12.26 3.43
N LEU A 275 12.42 -11.43 2.42
CA LEU A 275 11.67 -11.77 1.22
C LEU A 275 12.62 -12.44 0.22
N THR A 276 12.12 -13.50 -0.43
CA THR A 276 12.81 -14.16 -1.55
C THR A 276 12.03 -13.96 -2.84
N ASN A 277 12.69 -13.48 -3.87
CA ASN A 277 12.07 -13.17 -5.16
C ASN A 277 11.47 -14.42 -5.84
N LEU A 278 10.24 -14.30 -6.38
CA LEU A 278 9.49 -15.39 -7.01
C LEU A 278 9.87 -15.64 -8.49
N SER A 279 10.44 -14.67 -9.19
CA SER A 279 10.83 -14.85 -10.60
C SER A 279 11.93 -15.90 -10.79
N LEU A 280 12.74 -16.11 -9.75
CA LEU A 280 13.86 -17.05 -9.76
C LEU A 280 13.50 -18.42 -9.18
N LYS A 281 12.27 -18.59 -8.69
CA LYS A 281 11.75 -19.89 -8.23
C LYS A 281 11.27 -20.72 -9.42
N SER A 282 12.03 -21.75 -9.77
CA SER A 282 11.74 -22.64 -10.90
C SER A 282 10.54 -23.57 -10.64
N ASP A 283 10.17 -23.77 -9.38
CA ASP A 283 9.11 -24.66 -8.91
C ASP A 283 7.73 -23.99 -8.79
N CYS A 284 7.64 -22.70 -9.12
CA CYS A 284 6.38 -21.96 -9.18
C CYS A 284 5.80 -22.02 -10.60
N HIS A 285 5.11 -23.09 -10.95
CA HIS A 285 4.43 -23.21 -12.23
C HIS A 285 3.07 -22.51 -12.20
N VAL A 286 2.76 -21.78 -13.27
CA VAL A 286 1.47 -21.11 -13.49
C VAL A 286 0.54 -22.06 -14.24
#